data_AF-A0A232EN32-F1
#
_entry.id   AF-A0A232EN32-F1
#
_cell.length_a   1.000
_cell.length_b   1.000
_cell.length_c   1.000
_cell.angle_alpha   90.00
_cell.angle_beta   90.00
_cell.angle_gamma   90.00
#
_symmetry.space_group_name_H-M   'P 1'
#
loop_
_entity.id
_entity.type
_entity.pdbx_description
1 polymer ?
#
loop_
_entity_poly.entity_id
_entity_poly.type
_entity_poly.pdbx_seq_one_letter_code
_entity_poly.pdbx_strand_id
1 'polypeptide(L)'
;MSFKVLVKVCQTGFLQKSTSGATQWLNVGRCCFRDKEALILVKRDALSSRSTSGPASKAMLVDSPNAAMDKTLLNRYLDLPQPSDRVQAKYIWIDGTGEGIRSKTRTLNFVPKDPKELPKWQFDGSSTGQAEGGNSDIFLVPAAIYKDPFRRNDNVLVLCETYHQDMTPTKSNKRAAAAEAIEKAKAEEPWFGIEQEYIFLDFDGRPLGWPKNGFPGPQGPYYCG
;
A
#
# COMPACT_ATOMS: atom_id res chain seq x y z
N MET A 1 -15.78 -3.49 -11.16
CA MET A 1 -16.23 -2.20 -10.58
C MET A 1 -15.05 -1.60 -9.86
N SER A 2 -14.61 -0.42 -10.28
CA SER A 2 -13.44 0.26 -9.73
C SER A 2 -13.91 1.42 -8.86
N PHE A 3 -13.41 1.50 -7.63
CA PHE A 3 -13.66 2.64 -6.73
C PHE A 3 -12.93 3.87 -7.29
N LYS A 4 -13.51 5.05 -7.13
CA LYS A 4 -12.78 6.31 -7.29
C LYS A 4 -12.47 6.86 -5.90
N VAL A 5 -11.37 6.38 -5.33
CA VAL A 5 -10.82 6.93 -4.10
C VAL A 5 -9.60 7.74 -4.47
N LEU A 6 -9.59 9.01 -4.08
CA LEU A 6 -8.37 9.81 -4.10
C LEU A 6 -7.67 9.62 -2.76
N VAL A 7 -6.55 8.91 -2.77
CA VAL A 7 -5.69 8.79 -1.59
C VAL A 7 -4.64 9.88 -1.69
N LYS A 8 -4.69 10.84 -0.76
CA LYS A 8 -3.60 11.80 -0.57
C LYS A 8 -2.73 11.28 0.55
N VAL A 9 -1.49 10.94 0.21
CA VAL A 9 -0.46 10.61 1.20
C VAL A 9 0.12 11.93 1.68
N CYS A 10 -0.40 12.47 2.79
CA CYS A 10 0.15 13.66 3.42
C CYS A 10 1.32 13.25 4.31
N GLN A 11 2.48 13.90 4.14
CA GLN A 11 3.47 13.97 5.22
C GLN A 11 2.84 14.73 6.39
N THR A 12 3.03 14.19 7.59
CA THR A 12 2.47 14.64 8.88
C THR A 12 2.16 16.13 8.99
N GLY A 13 0.90 16.44 9.31
CA GLY A 13 0.50 17.69 9.94
C GLY A 13 -0.43 17.38 11.08
N PHE A 14 0.01 17.54 12.33
CA PHE A 14 -0.89 17.39 13.47
C PHE A 14 -2.00 18.44 13.38
N LEU A 15 -3.24 18.02 13.13
CA LEU A 15 -4.41 18.88 13.18
C LEU A 15 -4.73 19.23 14.64
N GLN A 16 -4.50 20.49 15.01
CA GLN A 16 -4.96 21.04 16.28
C GLN A 16 -6.49 21.19 16.24
N LYS A 17 -7.17 20.68 17.27
CA LYS A 17 -8.63 20.77 17.41
C LYS A 17 -9.05 22.24 17.56
N SER A 18 -9.60 22.82 16.49
CA SER A 18 -10.23 24.15 16.56
C SER A 18 -11.64 24.02 17.13
N THR A 19 -11.84 24.54 18.34
CA THR A 19 -13.16 24.81 18.91
C THR A 19 -13.68 26.14 18.37
N SER A 20 -14.45 26.12 17.29
CA SER A 20 -15.49 27.12 17.05
C SER A 20 -16.45 26.63 15.97
N GLY A 21 -17.74 26.60 16.31
CA GLY A 21 -18.79 26.15 15.41
C GLY A 21 -19.09 27.20 14.35
N ALA A 22 -18.79 26.86 13.10
CA ALA A 22 -19.52 27.28 11.90
C ALA A 22 -18.93 26.50 10.71
N THR A 23 -19.75 25.66 10.06
CA THR A 23 -19.34 24.96 8.84
C THR A 23 -19.39 25.94 7.67
N GLN A 24 -18.22 26.38 7.19
CA GLN A 24 -18.11 27.12 5.93
C GLN A 24 -17.25 26.32 4.96
N TRP A 25 -17.81 26.01 3.79
CA TRP A 25 -17.11 25.28 2.75
C TRP A 25 -16.10 26.21 2.05
N LEU A 26 -14.81 25.91 2.20
CA LEU A 26 -13.74 26.57 1.44
C LEU A 26 -13.66 25.93 0.05
N ASN A 27 -13.99 26.72 -0.97
CA ASN A 27 -13.79 26.37 -2.37
C ASN A 27 -12.30 26.50 -2.70
N VAL A 28 -11.53 25.43 -2.55
CA VAL A 28 -10.13 25.39 -2.98
C VAL A 28 -10.11 25.09 -4.48
N GLY A 29 -9.45 25.96 -5.25
CA GLY A 29 -9.61 26.11 -6.69
C GLY A 29 -9.35 24.88 -7.57
N ARG A 30 -9.65 25.06 -8.87
CA ARG A 30 -9.55 24.05 -9.95
C ARG A 30 -8.29 23.21 -9.87
N CYS A 31 -8.45 21.98 -9.41
CA CYS A 31 -7.49 20.92 -9.64
C CYS A 31 -7.68 20.37 -11.05
N CYS A 32 -6.73 20.66 -11.94
CA CYS A 32 -6.67 20.05 -13.27
C CYS A 32 -6.23 18.58 -13.14
N PHE A 33 -7.17 17.65 -13.15
CA PHE A 33 -6.86 16.22 -13.27
C PHE A 33 -7.44 15.68 -14.59
N ARG A 34 -6.55 15.28 -15.50
CA ARG A 34 -6.88 14.42 -16.64
C ARG A 34 -6.86 12.96 -16.17
N ASP A 35 -7.96 12.29 -16.47
CA ASP A 35 -8.19 10.84 -16.57
C ASP A 35 -8.01 9.92 -15.34
N LYS A 36 -9.17 9.58 -14.76
CA LYS A 36 -9.73 8.25 -14.45
C LYS A 36 -8.80 7.05 -14.12
N GLU A 37 -7.73 7.16 -13.34
CA GLU A 37 -7.18 5.99 -12.62
C GLU A 37 -6.67 6.36 -11.23
N ALA A 38 -6.87 5.47 -10.25
CA ALA A 38 -6.27 5.57 -8.93
C ALA A 38 -4.74 5.39 -9.09
N LEU A 39 -4.07 6.50 -9.31
CA LEU A 39 -2.64 6.56 -9.54
C LEU A 39 -1.94 6.53 -8.17
N ILE A 40 -1.34 5.40 -7.80
CA ILE A 40 -0.25 5.41 -6.83
C ILE A 40 0.91 6.13 -7.54
N LEU A 41 0.96 7.45 -7.41
CA LEU A 41 2.04 8.29 -7.93
C LEU A 41 3.33 8.01 -7.15
N VAL A 42 4.06 6.97 -7.53
CA VAL A 42 5.51 6.97 -7.34
C VAL A 42 6.11 7.66 -8.55
N LYS A 43 6.06 9.00 -8.57
CA LYS A 43 6.77 9.79 -9.57
C LYS A 43 8.27 9.70 -9.24
N ARG A 44 8.99 8.77 -9.88
CA ARG A 44 10.44 8.91 -10.04
C ARG A 44 10.65 9.76 -11.27
N ASP A 45 10.90 11.06 -11.08
CA ASP A 45 11.55 11.84 -12.12
C ASP A 45 12.85 11.11 -12.51
N ALA A 46 13.12 10.99 -13.81
CA ALA A 46 14.38 10.48 -14.32
C ALA A 46 15.49 11.47 -13.95
N LEU A 47 15.96 11.41 -12.71
CA LEU A 47 17.14 12.13 -12.26
C LEU A 47 18.36 11.44 -12.86
N SER A 48 18.80 11.97 -14.00
CA SER A 48 20.13 11.76 -14.58
C SER A 48 21.25 12.41 -13.74
N SER A 49 21.13 12.42 -12.41
CA SER A 49 22.18 12.87 -11.51
C SER A 49 22.53 11.72 -10.58
N ARG A 50 23.75 11.19 -10.70
CA ARG A 50 24.39 10.38 -9.65
C ARG A 50 24.34 11.18 -8.35
N SER A 51 23.37 10.87 -7.49
CA SER A 51 23.39 11.27 -6.09
C SER A 51 24.42 10.38 -5.40
N THR A 52 25.62 10.91 -5.20
CA THR A 52 26.51 10.41 -4.16
C THR A 52 25.83 10.76 -2.85
N SER A 53 25.19 9.78 -2.21
CA SER A 53 24.67 9.94 -0.86
C SER A 53 25.77 10.49 0.04
N GLY A 54 25.61 11.74 0.50
CA GLY A 54 26.48 12.31 1.51
C GLY A 54 26.42 11.51 2.82
N PRO A 55 27.34 11.77 3.76
CA PRO A 55 27.52 10.98 5.00
C PRO A 55 26.28 10.90 5.90
N ALA A 56 25.29 11.80 5.75
CA ALA A 56 24.10 11.87 6.60
C ALA A 56 23.17 10.65 6.50
N SER A 57 23.01 10.03 5.31
CA SER A 57 22.06 8.93 5.14
C SER A 57 22.53 7.61 5.77
N LYS A 58 23.85 7.42 5.94
CA LYS A 58 24.39 6.26 6.63
C LYS A 58 24.21 6.33 8.14
N ALA A 59 24.13 7.52 8.73
CA ALA A 59 24.00 7.69 10.17
C ALA A 59 22.60 7.33 10.72
N MET A 60 21.54 7.48 9.92
CA MET A 60 20.16 7.32 10.39
C MET A 60 19.63 5.87 10.37
N LEU A 61 20.30 4.94 9.69
CA LEU A 61 19.84 3.55 9.52
C LEU A 61 20.94 2.52 9.85
N VAL A 62 21.88 2.90 10.73
CA VAL A 62 23.03 2.07 11.11
C VAL A 62 22.61 0.70 11.66
N ASP A 63 21.47 0.65 12.35
CA ASP A 63 20.98 -0.56 13.01
C ASP A 63 20.10 -1.43 12.09
N SER A 64 19.81 -0.97 10.87
CA SER A 64 19.00 -1.73 9.92
C SER A 64 19.87 -2.71 9.13
N PRO A 65 19.77 -4.03 9.38
CA PRO A 65 20.52 -5.03 8.60
C PRO A 65 20.15 -4.95 7.12
N ASN A 66 18.89 -4.59 6.83
CA ASN A 66 18.44 -4.37 5.47
C ASN A 66 19.13 -3.17 4.82
N ALA A 67 19.33 -2.05 5.52
CA ALA A 67 20.03 -0.89 4.97
C ALA A 67 21.51 -1.17 4.71
N ALA A 68 22.13 -2.03 5.53
CA ALA A 68 23.53 -2.42 5.39
C ALA A 68 23.82 -3.27 4.13
N MET A 69 22.82 -3.96 3.57
CA MET A 69 23.00 -4.77 2.36
C MET A 69 23.27 -3.93 1.10
N ASP A 70 24.18 -4.39 0.25
CA ASP A 70 24.49 -3.75 -1.03
C ASP A 70 23.31 -3.78 -2.01
N LYS A 71 22.72 -2.60 -2.23
CA LYS A 71 21.58 -2.40 -3.14
C LYS A 71 21.98 -2.48 -4.60
N THR A 72 23.24 -2.23 -4.93
CA THR A 72 23.73 -2.30 -6.30
C THR A 72 23.75 -3.73 -6.81
N LEU A 73 24.15 -4.69 -5.96
CA LEU A 73 24.10 -6.11 -6.28
C LEU A 73 22.67 -6.58 -6.53
N LEU A 74 21.73 -6.23 -5.64
CA LEU A 74 20.31 -6.57 -5.80
C LEU A 74 19.74 -6.02 -7.12
N ASN A 75 20.06 -4.76 -7.45
CA ASN A 75 19.58 -4.13 -8.68
C ASN A 75 20.04 -4.88 -9.94
N ARG A 76 21.27 -5.41 -9.96
CA ARG A 76 21.76 -6.21 -11.10
C ARG A 76 20.87 -7.44 -11.39
N TYR A 77 20.36 -8.10 -10.35
CA TYR A 77 19.44 -9.23 -10.52
C TYR A 77 18.04 -8.78 -10.92
N LEU A 78 17.55 -7.66 -10.37
CA LEU A 78 16.24 -7.10 -10.73
C LEU A 78 16.20 -6.50 -12.15
N ASP A 79 17.35 -6.14 -12.71
CA ASP A 79 17.50 -5.61 -14.08
C ASP A 79 17.68 -6.71 -15.13
N LEU A 80 17.78 -7.99 -14.73
CA LEU A 80 17.84 -9.10 -15.69
C LEU A 80 16.58 -9.11 -16.58
N PRO A 81 16.70 -9.32 -17.90
CA PRO A 81 15.56 -9.42 -18.78
C PRO A 81 14.59 -10.50 -18.32
N GLN A 82 13.33 -10.13 -18.13
CA GLN A 82 12.25 -11.06 -17.82
C GLN A 82 11.65 -11.59 -19.12
N PRO A 83 11.36 -12.90 -19.24
CA PRO A 83 10.63 -13.44 -20.37
C PRO A 83 9.27 -12.74 -20.54
N SER A 84 8.93 -12.33 -21.75
CA SER A 84 7.69 -11.59 -22.06
C SER A 84 6.41 -12.39 -21.83
N ASP A 85 6.51 -13.72 -21.76
CA ASP A 85 5.41 -14.64 -21.47
C ASP A 85 5.26 -14.95 -19.97
N ARG A 86 6.08 -14.35 -19.09
CA ARG A 86 6.07 -14.63 -17.66
C ARG A 86 5.85 -13.39 -16.82
N VAL A 87 4.83 -13.45 -15.97
CA VAL A 87 4.44 -12.35 -15.08
C VAL A 87 4.48 -12.82 -13.63
N GLN A 88 5.06 -12.01 -12.75
CA GLN A 88 4.96 -12.22 -11.30
C GLN A 88 3.75 -11.44 -10.76
N ALA A 89 2.80 -12.17 -10.18
CA ALA A 89 1.62 -11.59 -9.53
C ALA A 89 1.77 -11.71 -8.01
N LYS A 90 1.91 -10.57 -7.31
CA LYS A 90 1.96 -10.49 -5.85
C LYS A 90 0.56 -10.31 -5.29
N TYR A 91 0.02 -11.37 -4.72
CA TYR A 91 -1.27 -11.37 -4.04
C TYR A 91 -1.08 -10.76 -2.65
N ILE A 92 -1.90 -9.77 -2.31
CA ILE A 92 -1.85 -8.98 -1.08
C ILE A 92 -3.22 -9.07 -0.40
N TRP A 93 -3.24 -9.30 0.91
CA TRP A 93 -4.47 -9.37 1.71
C TRP A 93 -4.27 -8.85 3.13
N ILE A 94 -5.38 -8.64 3.84
CA ILE A 94 -5.41 -8.25 5.26
C ILE A 94 -5.55 -9.52 6.12
N ASP A 95 -4.74 -9.63 7.17
CA ASP A 95 -4.76 -10.76 8.09
C ASP A 95 -5.89 -10.69 9.14
N GLY A 96 -5.88 -11.60 10.11
CA GLY A 96 -6.91 -11.73 11.14
C GLY A 96 -6.98 -10.55 12.10
N THR A 97 -5.93 -9.73 12.20
CA THR A 97 -5.94 -8.51 13.02
C THR A 97 -6.84 -7.44 12.42
N GLY A 98 -7.06 -7.45 11.10
CA GLY A 98 -7.74 -6.39 10.37
C GLY A 98 -6.85 -5.21 9.99
N GLU A 99 -5.58 -5.21 10.40
CA GLU A 99 -4.61 -4.13 10.14
C GLU A 99 -3.37 -4.64 9.41
N GLY A 100 -2.91 -5.85 9.75
CA GLY A 100 -1.74 -6.48 9.18
C GLY A 100 -1.90 -6.82 7.70
N ILE A 101 -0.93 -6.41 6.88
CA ILE A 101 -0.88 -6.72 5.45
C ILE A 101 0.04 -7.92 5.22
N ARG A 102 -0.43 -8.92 4.49
CA ARG A 102 0.33 -10.10 4.07
C ARG A 102 0.43 -10.16 2.56
N SER A 103 1.46 -10.82 2.05
CA SER A 103 1.57 -11.05 0.62
C SER A 103 2.37 -12.29 0.25
N LYS A 104 2.12 -12.83 -0.94
CA LYS A 104 2.94 -13.85 -1.58
C LYS A 104 2.84 -13.75 -3.10
N THR A 105 3.79 -14.35 -3.81
CA THR A 105 3.92 -14.17 -5.27
C THR A 105 3.79 -15.51 -5.99
N ARG A 106 3.05 -15.53 -7.10
CA ARG A 106 3.05 -16.62 -8.09
C ARG A 106 3.51 -16.13 -9.46
N THR A 107 3.94 -17.07 -10.28
CA THR A 107 4.19 -16.85 -11.71
C THR A 107 2.91 -17.14 -12.51
N LEU A 108 2.63 -16.28 -13.49
CA LEU A 108 1.60 -16.43 -14.51
C LEU A 108 2.27 -16.52 -15.88
N ASN A 109 1.55 -17.10 -16.84
CA ASN A 109 1.97 -17.25 -18.23
C ASN A 109 1.27 -16.23 -19.17
N PHE A 110 0.69 -15.17 -18.61
CA PHE A 110 0.01 -14.11 -19.34
C PHE A 110 0.02 -12.82 -18.52
N VAL A 111 -0.20 -11.68 -19.20
CA VAL A 111 -0.39 -10.37 -18.56
C VAL A 111 -1.87 -10.18 -18.25
N PRO A 112 -2.29 -10.18 -16.97
CA PRO A 112 -3.70 -10.07 -16.60
C PRO A 112 -4.22 -8.64 -16.82
N LYS A 113 -5.40 -8.52 -17.41
CA LYS A 113 -6.08 -7.23 -17.68
C LYS A 113 -7.24 -6.97 -16.73
N ASP A 114 -7.89 -8.02 -16.24
CA ASP A 114 -9.01 -7.93 -15.29
C ASP A 114 -8.76 -8.87 -14.09
N PRO A 115 -9.11 -8.46 -12.85
CA PRO A 115 -8.99 -9.33 -11.68
C PRO A 115 -9.67 -10.70 -11.85
N LYS A 116 -10.73 -10.80 -12.66
CA LYS A 116 -11.45 -12.06 -12.91
C LYS A 116 -10.63 -13.09 -13.72
N GLU A 117 -9.63 -12.64 -14.46
CA GLU A 117 -8.72 -13.54 -15.21
C GLU A 117 -7.72 -14.21 -14.26
N LEU A 118 -7.50 -13.62 -13.08
CA LEU A 118 -6.54 -14.14 -12.12
C LEU A 118 -7.10 -15.36 -11.39
N PRO A 119 -6.31 -16.42 -11.23
CA PRO A 119 -6.75 -17.59 -10.48
C PRO A 119 -6.97 -17.24 -9.01
N LYS A 120 -8.03 -17.80 -8.41
CA LYS A 120 -8.14 -17.87 -6.94
C LYS A 120 -6.92 -18.60 -6.39
N TRP A 121 -6.55 -18.25 -5.16
CA TRP A 121 -5.47 -18.92 -4.46
C TRP A 121 -5.89 -19.21 -3.03
N GLN A 122 -5.01 -19.81 -2.24
CA GLN A 122 -5.27 -20.15 -0.85
C GLN A 122 -4.01 -19.90 -0.04
N PHE A 123 -4.12 -19.70 1.27
CA PHE A 123 -3.02 -19.66 2.21
C PHE A 123 -3.44 -20.29 3.55
N ASP A 124 -2.46 -20.59 4.38
CA ASP A 124 -2.69 -21.08 5.73
C ASP A 124 -3.13 -19.93 6.64
N GLY A 125 -4.42 -19.91 6.97
CA GLY A 125 -5.07 -18.94 7.83
C GLY A 125 -4.71 -19.07 9.31
N SER A 126 -4.16 -20.21 9.75
CA SER A 126 -3.74 -20.37 11.15
C SER A 126 -2.54 -19.47 11.48
N SER A 127 -1.62 -19.32 10.52
CA SER A 127 -0.45 -18.44 10.59
C SER A 127 -0.78 -16.94 10.48
N THR A 128 -2.06 -16.59 10.29
CA THR A 128 -2.52 -15.20 10.12
C THR A 128 -3.69 -14.86 11.03
N GLY A 129 -4.06 -15.74 11.97
CA GLY A 129 -5.18 -15.53 12.90
C GLY A 129 -6.55 -15.49 12.24
N GLN A 130 -6.72 -16.20 11.11
CA GLN A 130 -7.96 -16.25 10.34
C GLN A 130 -8.64 -17.62 10.36
N ALA A 131 -7.98 -18.65 10.86
CA ALA A 131 -8.54 -19.99 11.03
C ALA A 131 -7.98 -20.67 12.28
N GLU A 132 -8.79 -21.50 12.93
CA GLU A 132 -8.42 -22.35 14.06
C GLU A 132 -8.70 -23.82 13.72
N GLY A 133 -7.91 -24.75 14.23
CA GLY A 133 -8.18 -26.20 14.14
C GLY A 133 -7.71 -26.88 12.84
N GLY A 134 -8.36 -28.01 12.50
CA GLY A 134 -7.91 -28.96 11.46
C GLY A 134 -8.14 -28.55 10.00
N ASN A 135 -8.74 -27.37 9.76
CA ASN A 135 -8.97 -26.85 8.42
C ASN A 135 -8.61 -25.36 8.36
N SER A 136 -7.36 -25.09 7.99
CA SER A 136 -6.79 -23.74 8.05
C SER A 136 -6.76 -23.02 6.70
N ASP A 137 -7.22 -23.64 5.62
CA ASP A 137 -7.17 -23.03 4.28
C ASP A 137 -8.14 -21.83 4.17
N ILE A 138 -7.60 -20.67 3.85
CA ILE A 138 -8.35 -19.45 3.52
C ILE A 138 -8.14 -19.12 2.05
N PHE A 139 -9.23 -18.87 1.33
CA PHE A 139 -9.21 -18.49 -0.07
C PHE A 139 -8.89 -17.02 -0.27
N LEU A 140 -8.07 -16.74 -1.28
CA LEU A 140 -7.79 -15.43 -1.84
C LEU A 140 -8.56 -15.27 -3.14
N VAL A 141 -9.44 -14.28 -3.17
CA VAL A 141 -10.20 -13.90 -4.37
C VAL A 141 -9.69 -12.55 -4.87
N PRO A 142 -9.07 -12.50 -6.08
CA PRO A 142 -8.59 -11.26 -6.68
C PRO A 142 -9.71 -10.21 -6.81
N ALA A 143 -9.43 -8.99 -6.36
CA ALA A 143 -10.40 -7.89 -6.33
C ALA A 143 -9.96 -6.66 -7.11
N ALA A 144 -8.65 -6.38 -7.16
CA ALA A 144 -8.07 -5.28 -7.94
C ALA A 144 -6.63 -5.61 -8.38
N ILE A 145 -6.22 -5.06 -9.52
CA ILE A 145 -4.87 -5.20 -10.09
C ILE A 145 -4.22 -3.82 -10.16
N TYR A 146 -2.94 -3.76 -9.83
CA TYR A 146 -2.08 -2.59 -10.02
C TYR A 146 -0.73 -3.03 -10.60
N LYS A 147 -0.03 -2.13 -11.30
CA LYS A 147 1.37 -2.39 -11.72
C LYS A 147 2.27 -2.51 -10.49
N ASP A 148 3.22 -3.45 -10.51
CA ASP A 148 4.21 -3.63 -9.43
C ASP A 148 5.38 -2.65 -9.60
N PRO A 149 5.48 -1.57 -8.79
CA PRO A 149 6.55 -0.60 -8.93
C PRO A 149 7.92 -1.13 -8.45
N PHE A 150 7.93 -2.25 -7.71
CA PHE A 150 9.15 -2.85 -7.18
C PHE A 150 9.79 -3.79 -8.21
N ARG A 151 8.97 -4.63 -8.86
CA ARG A 151 9.45 -5.59 -9.88
C ARG A 151 9.46 -5.03 -11.29
N ARG A 152 8.69 -3.97 -11.57
CA ARG A 152 8.59 -3.30 -12.89
C ARG A 152 8.05 -4.25 -13.97
N ASN A 153 8.20 -3.88 -15.25
CA ASN A 153 7.69 -4.64 -16.41
C ASN A 153 6.17 -4.92 -16.29
N ASP A 154 5.73 -6.08 -16.79
CA ASP A 154 4.34 -6.52 -16.73
C ASP A 154 3.95 -7.17 -15.40
N ASN A 155 4.79 -7.07 -14.36
CA ASN A 155 4.50 -7.61 -13.04
C ASN A 155 3.40 -6.80 -12.34
N VAL A 156 2.58 -7.50 -11.54
CA VAL A 156 1.37 -6.92 -10.94
C VAL A 156 1.28 -7.16 -9.43
N LEU A 157 0.70 -6.18 -8.75
CA LEU A 157 0.14 -6.33 -7.40
C LEU A 157 -1.34 -6.66 -7.53
N VAL A 158 -1.82 -7.60 -6.72
CA VAL A 158 -3.19 -8.09 -6.73
C VAL A 158 -3.77 -7.97 -5.33
N LEU A 159 -4.67 -7.01 -5.12
CA LEU A 159 -5.41 -6.92 -3.86
C LEU A 159 -6.49 -7.99 -3.85
N CYS A 160 -6.56 -8.74 -2.75
CA CYS A 160 -7.45 -9.89 -2.61
C CYS A 160 -8.39 -9.73 -1.43
N GLU A 161 -9.59 -10.26 -1.60
CA GLU A 161 -10.49 -10.58 -0.51
C GLU A 161 -10.19 -11.97 0.06
N THR A 162 -10.52 -12.17 1.33
CA THR A 162 -10.30 -13.41 2.07
C THR A 162 -11.63 -14.08 2.41
N TYR A 163 -11.73 -15.36 2.10
CA TYR A 163 -12.94 -16.17 2.30
C TYR A 163 -12.64 -17.50 2.96
N HIS A 164 -13.56 -18.00 3.78
CA HIS A 164 -13.56 -19.36 4.28
C HIS A 164 -13.90 -20.36 3.16
N GLN A 165 -13.83 -21.66 3.45
CA GLN A 165 -14.04 -22.71 2.44
C GLN A 165 -15.46 -22.76 1.87
N ASP A 166 -16.46 -22.39 2.68
CA ASP A 166 -17.85 -22.22 2.27
C ASP A 166 -18.07 -20.93 1.47
N MET A 167 -16.99 -20.21 1.13
CA MET A 167 -16.98 -18.92 0.46
C MET A 167 -17.70 -17.81 1.25
N THR A 168 -17.86 -17.97 2.55
CA THR A 168 -18.25 -16.86 3.43
C THR A 168 -17.06 -15.92 3.67
N PRO A 169 -17.27 -14.58 3.71
CA PRO A 169 -16.19 -13.64 3.98
C PRO A 169 -15.55 -13.89 5.34
N THR A 170 -14.22 -13.83 5.44
CA THR A 170 -13.57 -13.89 6.76
C THR A 170 -13.96 -12.68 7.60
N LYS A 171 -13.82 -12.78 8.93
CA LYS A 171 -14.16 -11.69 9.87
C LYS A 171 -13.45 -10.36 9.54
N SER A 172 -12.21 -10.41 9.04
CA SER A 172 -11.44 -9.23 8.65
C SER A 172 -11.71 -8.75 7.22
N ASN A 173 -12.46 -9.50 6.39
CA ASN A 173 -12.88 -9.04 5.08
C ASN A 173 -14.00 -7.99 5.17
N LYS A 174 -13.60 -6.72 5.37
CA LYS A 174 -14.53 -5.59 5.37
C LYS A 174 -14.93 -5.12 3.98
N ARG A 175 -14.21 -5.55 2.94
CA ARG A 175 -14.51 -5.17 1.55
C ARG A 175 -15.83 -5.77 1.08
N ALA A 176 -16.15 -7.01 1.46
CA ALA A 176 -17.40 -7.66 1.04
C ALA A 176 -18.64 -6.80 1.37
N ALA A 177 -18.76 -6.35 2.62
CA ALA A 177 -19.86 -5.48 3.05
C ALA A 177 -19.81 -4.09 2.39
N ALA A 178 -18.61 -3.51 2.25
CA ALA A 178 -18.43 -2.22 1.59
C ALA A 178 -18.83 -2.26 0.10
N ALA A 179 -18.50 -3.36 -0.60
CA ALA A 179 -18.87 -3.56 -1.99
C ALA A 179 -20.39 -3.65 -2.17
N GLU A 180 -21.09 -4.34 -1.26
CA GLU A 180 -22.55 -4.40 -1.25
C GLU A 180 -23.19 -3.01 -1.04
N ALA A 181 -22.68 -2.24 -0.07
CA ALA A 181 -23.18 -0.91 0.21
C ALA A 181 -22.98 0.05 -0.97
N ILE A 182 -21.82 0.00 -1.63
CA ILE A 182 -21.52 0.82 -2.81
C ILE A 182 -22.38 0.42 -4.00
N GLU A 183 -22.68 -0.86 -4.20
CA GLU A 183 -23.58 -1.26 -5.29
C GLU A 183 -24.97 -0.67 -5.11
N LYS A 184 -25.49 -0.64 -3.88
CA LYS A 184 -26.78 -0.01 -3.56
C LYS A 184 -26.76 1.51 -3.80
N ALA A 185 -25.62 2.15 -3.57
CA ALA A 185 -25.43 3.60 -3.76
C ALA A 185 -24.88 3.99 -5.15
N LYS A 186 -24.81 3.05 -6.10
CA LYS A 186 -24.13 3.25 -7.38
C LYS A 186 -24.66 4.42 -8.20
N ALA A 187 -25.96 4.71 -8.10
CA ALA A 187 -26.60 5.82 -8.81
C ALA A 187 -26.09 7.20 -8.35
N GLU A 188 -25.60 7.32 -7.12
CA GLU A 188 -25.11 8.57 -6.54
C GLU A 188 -23.67 8.90 -6.94
N GLU A 189 -22.97 7.94 -7.58
CA GLU A 189 -21.54 8.04 -7.91
C GLU A 189 -20.70 8.61 -6.76
N PRO A 190 -20.65 7.98 -5.58
CA PRO A 190 -19.99 8.55 -4.40
C PRO A 190 -18.46 8.65 -4.57
N TRP A 191 -17.88 9.78 -4.13
CA TRP A 191 -16.43 10.04 -4.17
C TRP A 191 -15.86 10.16 -2.77
N PHE A 192 -14.66 9.60 -2.59
CA PHE A 192 -13.97 9.60 -1.30
C PHE A 192 -12.55 10.16 -1.44
N GLY A 193 -12.20 11.08 -0.55
CA GLY A 193 -10.83 11.54 -0.33
C GLY A 193 -10.34 11.01 1.02
N ILE A 194 -9.19 10.33 1.03
CA ILE A 194 -8.60 9.79 2.27
C ILE A 194 -7.20 10.39 2.45
N GLU A 195 -6.98 10.99 3.63
CA GLU A 195 -5.68 11.52 4.05
C GLU A 195 -5.02 10.52 4.99
N GLN A 196 -4.04 9.77 4.49
CA GLN A 196 -3.32 8.78 5.29
C GLN A 196 -2.07 9.42 5.90
N GLU A 197 -2.13 9.71 7.21
CA GLU A 197 -0.95 10.08 7.99
C GLU A 197 -0.22 8.83 8.49
N TYR A 198 1.09 8.96 8.69
CA TYR A 198 1.95 7.92 9.24
C TYR A 198 3.23 8.53 9.82
N ILE A 199 3.91 7.79 10.68
CA ILE A 199 5.19 8.20 11.29
C ILE A 199 6.24 7.17 10.88
N PHE A 200 7.37 7.62 10.35
CA PHE A 200 8.53 6.74 10.15
C PHE A 200 9.20 6.46 11.49
N LEU A 201 9.44 5.18 11.78
CA LEU A 201 10.17 4.75 12.96
C LEU A 201 11.52 4.14 12.55
N ASP A 202 12.53 4.31 13.40
CA ASP A 202 13.80 3.59 13.35
C ASP A 202 13.63 2.17 13.92
N PHE A 203 14.66 1.33 13.80
CA PHE A 203 14.63 -0.08 14.23
C PHE A 203 14.37 -0.27 15.73
N ASP A 204 14.68 0.75 16.55
CA ASP A 204 14.40 0.80 17.99
C ASP A 204 12.96 1.26 18.31
N GLY A 205 12.13 1.50 17.29
CA GLY A 205 10.74 1.96 17.43
C GLY A 205 10.61 3.46 17.72
N ARG A 206 11.70 4.23 17.77
CA ARG A 206 11.64 5.69 17.93
C ARG A 206 11.36 6.38 16.60
N PRO A 207 10.75 7.58 16.58
CA PRO A 207 10.57 8.30 15.34
C PRO A 207 11.91 8.58 14.64
N LEU A 208 11.95 8.33 13.32
CA LEU A 208 13.16 8.42 12.52
C LEU A 208 13.76 9.84 12.61
N GLY A 209 15.05 9.91 12.95
CA GLY A 209 15.78 11.17 13.09
C GLY A 209 15.63 11.89 14.43
N TRP A 210 14.86 11.34 15.37
CA TRP A 210 14.85 11.86 16.74
C TRP A 210 16.18 11.59 17.46
N PRO A 211 16.59 12.44 18.42
CA PRO A 211 17.69 12.12 19.32
C PRO A 211 17.42 10.80 20.07
N LYS A 212 18.42 9.91 20.15
CA LYS A 212 18.27 8.57 20.76
C LYS A 212 17.71 8.63 22.19
N ASN A 213 18.11 9.63 22.98
CA ASN A 213 17.67 9.82 24.36
C ASN A 213 16.95 11.16 24.58
N GLY A 214 16.21 11.67 23.60
CA GLY A 214 15.54 12.96 23.74
C GLY A 214 14.43 13.22 22.72
N PHE A 215 13.96 14.46 22.70
CA PHE A 215 12.93 14.95 21.79
C PHE A 215 13.57 15.96 20.81
N PRO A 216 13.02 16.12 19.60
CA PRO A 216 13.42 17.21 18.71
C PRO A 216 12.98 18.56 19.30
N GLY A 217 13.34 19.66 18.62
CA GLY A 217 12.78 20.98 18.94
C GLY A 217 11.24 21.00 18.87
N PRO A 218 10.59 22.03 19.44
CA PRO A 218 9.13 22.13 19.46
C PRO A 218 8.52 22.09 18.05
N GLN A 219 7.24 21.70 17.98
CA GLN A 219 6.48 21.69 16.73
C GLN A 219 6.40 23.09 16.11
N GLY A 220 6.29 23.15 14.78
CA GLY A 220 6.28 24.40 14.02
C GLY A 220 7.00 24.28 12.68
N PRO A 221 8.32 24.00 12.67
CA PRO A 221 9.10 24.00 11.44
C PRO A 221 8.92 22.74 10.57
N TYR A 222 8.21 21.71 11.04
CA TYR A 222 8.15 20.40 10.37
C TYR A 222 6.99 20.28 9.37
N TYR A 223 5.91 21.03 9.54
CA TYR A 223 4.78 20.97 8.63
C TYR A 223 5.17 21.65 7.30
N CYS A 224 5.19 20.87 6.22
CA CYS A 224 5.65 21.33 4.89
C CYS A 224 7.07 21.94 4.88
N GLY A 225 7.94 21.49 5.79
CA GLY A 225 9.33 21.96 5.93
C GLY A 225 10.33 21.32 4.98
#